data_AF-G5A088-F1
#
_entry.id   AF-G5A088-F1
#
_cell.length_a   1.000
_cell.length_b   1.000
_cell.length_c   1.000
_cell.angle_alpha   90.00
_cell.angle_beta   90.00
_cell.angle_gamma   90.00
#
_symmetry.space_group_name_H-M   'P 1'
#
loop_
_entity.id
_entity.type
_entity.pdbx_description
1 polymer ?
#
loop_
_entity_poly.entity_id
_entity_poly.type
_entity_poly.pdbx_seq_one_letter_code
_entity_poly.pdbx_strand_id
1 'polypeptide(L)'
;ATLVYDVKDCKSAPVEFTVQPVGRCSASTIAACQKIDFWSSALYQASDCVEDVAEFAASKFGNVPYLIVENYAADTNCQTLKTAVVYKADGKCYPRVSDGTYFK
;
A
#
# COMPACT_ATOMS: atom_id res chain seq x y z
N ALA A 1 2.56 6.54 -3.33
CA ALA A 1 2.05 5.26 -2.81
C ALA A 1 0.59 5.09 -3.19
N THR A 2 0.18 3.85 -3.40
CA THR A 2 -1.20 3.46 -3.70
C THR A 2 -1.68 2.57 -2.58
N LEU A 3 -2.66 3.04 -1.81
CA LEU A 3 -3.24 2.38 -0.65
C LEU A 3 -4.55 1.71 -1.03
N VAL A 4 -4.79 0.51 -0.51
CA VAL A 4 -6.00 -0.27 -0.72
C VAL A 4 -6.69 -0.50 0.62
N TYR A 5 -8.01 -0.36 0.66
CA TYR A 5 -8.86 -0.51 1.85
C TYR A 5 -10.04 -1.43 1.54
N ASP A 6 -10.50 -2.14 2.57
CA ASP A 6 -11.73 -2.93 2.57
C ASP A 6 -12.96 -2.12 3.04
N VAL A 7 -12.76 -0.82 3.35
CA VAL A 7 -13.81 0.10 3.80
C VAL A 7 -13.87 1.36 2.96
N LYS A 8 -15.09 1.88 2.79
CA LYS A 8 -15.41 2.98 1.86
C LYS A 8 -14.93 4.36 2.24
N ASP A 9 -14.48 4.55 3.47
CA ASP A 9 -14.05 5.85 3.98
C ASP A 9 -12.53 6.02 3.99
N CYS A 10 -11.78 4.93 3.73
CA CYS A 10 -10.32 4.89 3.79
C CYS A 10 -9.74 5.44 5.09
N LYS A 11 -10.47 5.30 6.21
CA LYS A 11 -10.06 5.78 7.53
C LYS A 11 -9.46 4.70 8.42
N SER A 12 -9.66 3.43 8.09
CA SER A 12 -9.02 2.31 8.79
C SER A 12 -7.58 2.12 8.32
N ALA A 13 -6.86 1.19 8.95
CA ALA A 13 -5.62 0.68 8.37
C ALA A 13 -5.90 0.10 6.96
N PRO A 14 -5.06 0.39 5.95
CA PRO A 14 -5.18 -0.23 4.63
C PRO A 14 -4.92 -1.74 4.71
N VAL A 15 -5.46 -2.49 3.76
CA VAL A 15 -5.20 -3.93 3.62
C VAL A 15 -3.83 -4.19 2.98
N GLU A 16 -3.45 -3.33 2.03
CA GLU A 16 -2.10 -3.24 1.48
C GLU A 16 -1.81 -1.81 1.01
N PHE A 17 -0.54 -1.45 0.89
CA PHE A 17 -0.16 -0.34 0.02
C PHE A 17 1.15 -0.63 -0.71
N THR A 18 1.29 -0.04 -1.90
CA THR A 18 2.48 -0.14 -2.73
C THR A 18 3.16 1.23 -2.83
N VAL A 19 4.48 1.24 -2.76
CA VAL A 19 5.31 2.43 -2.95
C VAL A 19 6.22 2.19 -4.14
N GLN A 20 6.14 3.09 -5.12
CA GLN A 20 7.04 3.13 -6.26
C GLN A 20 7.84 4.43 -6.19
N PRO A 21 9.19 4.38 -6.22
CA PRO A 21 10.01 5.58 -6.29
C PRO A 21 9.68 6.37 -7.55
N VAL A 22 9.39 7.66 -7.37
CA VAL A 22 9.13 8.60 -8.47
C VAL A 22 9.99 9.83 -8.27
N GLY A 23 10.49 10.42 -9.36
CA GLY A 23 11.41 11.57 -9.27
C GLY A 23 10.77 12.83 -8.67
N ARG A 24 9.46 12.97 -8.77
CA ARG A 24 8.67 13.98 -8.05
C ARG A 24 7.34 13.37 -7.65
N CYS A 25 7.01 13.48 -6.36
CA CYS A 25 5.67 13.21 -5.88
C CYS A 25 4.96 14.54 -5.67
N SER A 26 4.08 14.91 -6.59
CA SER A 26 3.09 15.94 -6.31
C SER A 26 1.91 15.27 -5.64
N ALA A 27 1.50 15.77 -4.47
CA ALA A 27 0.27 15.33 -3.81
C ALA A 27 -0.85 15.32 -4.86
N SER A 28 -1.32 14.12 -5.20
CA SER A 28 -2.26 13.98 -6.30
C SER A 28 -3.58 14.62 -5.89
N THR A 29 -4.17 15.43 -6.77
CA THR A 29 -5.54 15.95 -6.63
C THR A 29 -6.61 14.87 -6.83
N ILE A 30 -6.20 13.60 -6.97
CA ILE A 30 -7.08 12.45 -7.15
C ILE A 30 -7.77 12.12 -5.82
N ALA A 31 -9.09 12.12 -5.91
CA ALA A 31 -10.08 12.13 -4.85
C ALA A 31 -9.85 11.08 -3.75
N ALA A 32 -10.11 11.52 -2.52
CA ALA A 32 -10.24 10.68 -1.35
C ALA A 32 -11.07 9.43 -1.67
N CYS A 33 -10.46 8.25 -1.47
CA CYS A 33 -11.11 6.94 -1.42
C CYS A 33 -12.03 6.59 -2.60
N GLN A 34 -11.46 6.12 -3.71
CA GLN A 34 -12.21 5.67 -4.89
C GLN A 34 -12.55 4.19 -4.78
N LYS A 35 -13.80 3.81 -5.05
CA LYS A 35 -14.19 2.41 -5.13
C LYS A 35 -13.52 1.78 -6.36
N ILE A 36 -12.92 0.60 -6.16
CA ILE A 36 -12.44 -0.28 -7.23
C ILE A 36 -13.21 -1.61 -7.14
N ASP A 37 -13.65 -2.11 -8.29
CA ASP A 37 -14.29 -3.42 -8.36
C ASP A 37 -13.20 -4.48 -8.49
N PHE A 38 -13.09 -5.35 -7.49
CA PHE A 38 -12.13 -6.45 -7.46
C PHE A 38 -12.88 -7.78 -7.38
N TRP A 39 -13.05 -8.42 -8.54
CA TRP A 39 -13.85 -9.62 -8.70
C TRP A 39 -15.29 -9.41 -8.19
N SER A 40 -15.68 -10.11 -7.13
CA SER A 40 -16.98 -10.00 -6.46
C SER A 40 -16.95 -9.11 -5.21
N SER A 41 -15.83 -8.44 -4.93
CA SER A 41 -15.63 -7.60 -3.75
C SER A 41 -15.43 -6.13 -4.13
N ALA A 42 -15.94 -5.24 -3.29
CA ALA A 42 -15.67 -3.80 -3.39
C ALA A 42 -14.45 -3.47 -2.52
N LEU A 43 -13.39 -2.96 -3.14
CA LEU A 43 -12.26 -2.38 -2.43
C LEU A 43 -12.24 -0.88 -2.69
N TYR A 44 -11.38 -0.17 -1.96
CA TYR A 44 -11.24 1.27 -2.08
C TYR A 44 -9.78 1.66 -2.16
N GLN A 45 -9.47 2.64 -3.01
CA GLN A 45 -8.12 3.03 -3.33
C GLN A 45 -7.92 4.51 -3.02
N ALA A 46 -6.78 4.83 -2.42
CA ALA A 46 -6.29 6.18 -2.26
C ALA A 46 -4.82 6.26 -2.67
N SER A 47 -4.34 7.47 -2.95
CA SER A 47 -2.95 7.72 -3.30
C SER A 47 -2.37 8.81 -2.41
N ASP A 48 -1.10 8.66 -2.04
CA ASP A 48 -0.41 9.61 -1.16
C ASP A 48 1.09 9.68 -1.51
N CYS A 49 1.75 10.75 -1.10
CA CYS A 49 3.20 10.87 -1.23
C CYS A 49 3.91 10.25 -0.02
N VAL A 50 5.02 9.57 -0.29
CA VAL A 50 5.80 8.85 0.71
C VAL A 50 7.24 9.26 0.58
N GLU A 51 7.80 9.78 1.66
CA GLU A 51 9.22 10.10 1.78
C GLU A 51 9.96 8.96 2.48
N ASP A 52 9.41 8.47 3.58
CA ASP A 52 9.90 7.31 4.32
C ASP A 52 8.81 6.23 4.42
N VAL A 53 9.13 5.01 3.95
CA VAL A 53 8.16 3.91 3.89
C VAL A 53 7.76 3.43 5.28
N ALA A 54 8.70 3.40 6.23
CA ALA A 54 8.47 2.88 7.57
C ALA A 54 7.63 3.87 8.41
N GLU A 55 7.96 5.15 8.37
CA GLU A 55 7.18 6.21 9.02
C GLU A 55 5.78 6.30 8.43
N PHE A 56 5.66 6.25 7.09
CA PHE A 56 4.36 6.26 6.44
C PHE A 56 3.53 5.03 6.82
N ALA A 57 4.13 3.83 6.84
CA ALA A 57 3.46 2.61 7.30
C ALA A 57 2.95 2.76 8.74
N ALA A 58 3.81 3.20 9.65
CA ALA A 58 3.44 3.42 11.05
C ALA A 58 2.25 4.39 11.18
N SER A 59 2.23 5.47 10.39
CA SER A 59 1.14 6.46 10.40
C SER A 59 -0.21 5.89 9.91
N LYS A 60 -0.20 4.98 8.92
CA LYS A 60 -1.43 4.43 8.33
C LYS A 60 -1.95 3.21 9.07
N PHE A 61 -1.07 2.39 9.64
CA PHE A 61 -1.44 1.17 10.37
C PHE A 61 -1.70 1.42 11.86
N GLY A 62 -1.07 2.42 12.48
CA GLY A 62 -1.17 2.67 13.91
C GLY A 62 -0.77 1.43 14.71
N ASN A 63 -1.72 0.89 15.49
CA ASN A 63 -1.49 -0.31 16.32
C ASN A 63 -1.74 -1.64 15.59
N VAL A 64 -2.16 -1.60 14.32
CA VAL A 64 -2.41 -2.81 13.53
C VAL A 64 -1.07 -3.39 13.07
N PRO A 65 -0.76 -4.68 13.30
CA PRO A 65 0.47 -5.29 12.81
C PRO A 65 0.56 -5.27 11.28
N TYR A 66 1.76 -5.05 10.74
CA TYR A 66 2.03 -5.01 9.31
C TYR A 66 3.41 -5.56 8.96
N LEU A 67 3.59 -5.95 7.69
CA LEU A 67 4.87 -6.39 7.12
C LEU A 67 5.28 -5.46 5.99
N ILE A 68 6.50 -4.91 6.04
CA ILE A 68 7.10 -4.16 4.94
C ILE A 68 7.98 -5.11 4.12
N VAL A 69 7.76 -5.16 2.81
CA VAL A 69 8.59 -5.89 1.84
C VAL A 69 9.21 -4.90 0.87
N GLU A 70 10.51 -4.68 1.00
CA GLU A 70 11.29 -3.82 0.10
C GLU A 70 11.98 -4.65 -0.98
N ASN A 71 11.77 -4.26 -2.23
CA ASN A 71 12.44 -4.87 -3.38
C ASN A 71 13.44 -3.86 -3.93
N TYR A 72 14.71 -4.24 -3.93
CA TYR A 72 15.79 -3.44 -4.48
C TYR A 72 16.14 -3.87 -5.90
N ALA A 73 16.69 -2.96 -6.69
CA ALA A 73 17.21 -3.29 -8.00
C ALA A 73 18.40 -4.26 -7.87
N ALA A 74 18.45 -5.25 -8.77
CA ALA A 74 19.58 -6.17 -8.87
C ALA A 74 20.90 -5.39 -9.07
N ASP A 75 22.00 -5.97 -8.61
CA ASP A 75 23.36 -5.41 -8.75
C ASP A 75 23.57 -4.04 -8.10
N THR A 76 22.65 -3.59 -7.23
CA THR A 76 22.79 -2.33 -6.47
C THR A 76 23.18 -2.53 -5.02
N ASN A 77 23.41 -3.77 -4.58
CA ASN A 77 23.70 -4.09 -3.17
C ASN A 77 22.69 -3.45 -2.19
N CYS A 78 21.41 -3.53 -2.54
CA CYS A 78 20.29 -2.93 -1.80
C CYS A 78 20.35 -1.40 -1.64
N GLN A 79 21.01 -0.69 -2.55
CA GLN A 79 21.08 0.78 -2.50
C GLN A 79 19.95 1.46 -3.29
N THR A 80 19.39 0.80 -4.31
CA THR A 80 18.34 1.38 -5.14
C THR A 80 17.03 0.67 -4.90
N LEU A 81 16.15 1.27 -4.09
CA LEU A 81 14.80 0.76 -3.91
C LEU A 81 14.07 0.78 -5.27
N LYS A 82 13.41 -0.32 -5.61
CA LYS A 82 12.59 -0.45 -6.83
C LYS A 82 11.11 -0.35 -6.51
N THR A 83 10.67 -1.01 -5.45
CA THR A 83 9.29 -0.94 -4.95
C THR A 83 9.27 -1.41 -3.51
N ALA A 84 8.36 -0.86 -2.71
CA ALA A 84 7.98 -1.45 -1.44
C ALA A 84 6.51 -1.86 -1.48
N VAL A 85 6.17 -2.94 -0.80
CA VAL A 85 4.78 -3.35 -0.55
C VAL A 85 4.61 -3.55 0.94
N VAL A 86 3.54 -3.01 1.50
CA VAL A 86 3.22 -3.15 2.92
C VAL A 86 1.89 -3.85 3.06
N TYR A 87 1.87 -4.92 3.86
CA TYR A 87 0.71 -5.77 4.06
C TYR A 87 0.19 -5.68 5.49
N LYS A 88 -1.13 -5.66 5.63
CA LYS A 88 -1.78 -5.86 6.92
C LYS A 88 -1.57 -7.31 7.39
N ALA A 89 -1.05 -7.48 8.61
CA ALA A 89 -0.69 -8.78 9.18
C ALA A 89 -1.51 -9.09 10.43
N ASP A 90 -2.83 -8.90 10.35
CA ASP A 90 -3.77 -9.16 11.46
C ASP A 90 -4.30 -10.61 11.48
N GLY A 91 -3.72 -11.49 10.66
CA GLY A 91 -4.07 -12.91 10.54
C GLY A 91 -5.29 -13.19 9.66
N LYS A 92 -5.92 -12.16 9.07
CA LYS A 92 -6.98 -12.32 8.06
C LYS A 92 -6.40 -12.30 6.66
N CYS A 93 -7.13 -12.92 5.73
CA CYS A 93 -6.75 -13.02 4.33
C CYS A 93 -7.28 -11.81 3.55
N TYR A 94 -6.40 -11.04 2.92
CA TYR A 94 -6.74 -9.87 2.12
C TYR A 94 -6.33 -10.02 0.66
N PRO A 95 -7.14 -9.55 -0.30
CA PRO A 95 -6.81 -9.58 -1.71
C PRO A 95 -5.64 -8.66 -2.02
N ARG A 96 -4.79 -9.10 -2.93
CA ARG A 96 -3.74 -8.29 -3.56
C ARG A 96 -4.21 -7.82 -4.93
N VAL A 97 -4.42 -6.51 -5.05
CA VAL A 97 -4.97 -5.91 -6.27
C VAL A 97 -4.01 -6.06 -7.45
N SER A 98 -2.71 -6.14 -7.18
CA SER A 98 -1.67 -6.20 -8.22
C SER A 98 -1.65 -7.48 -9.04
N ASP A 99 -2.00 -8.63 -8.45
CA ASP A 99 -1.81 -9.95 -9.09
C ASP A 99 -2.94 -10.95 -8.85
N GLY A 100 -4.02 -10.56 -8.16
CA GLY A 100 -5.16 -11.44 -7.91
C GLY A 100 -4.92 -12.48 -6.82
N THR A 101 -3.75 -12.45 -6.14
CA THR A 101 -3.43 -13.33 -5.02
C THR A 101 -3.98 -12.78 -3.71
N TYR A 102 -3.70 -13.44 -2.59
CA TYR A 102 -4.09 -12.99 -1.26
C TYR A 102 -2.91 -13.05 -0.30
N PHE A 103 -2.88 -12.13 0.66
CA PHE A 103 -1.91 -12.11 1.76
C PHE A 103 -2.63 -12.37 3.09
N LYS A 104 -1.99 -13.11 4.01
CA LYS A 104 -2.50 -13.43 5.35
C LYS A 104 -1.48 -13.07 6.41
#